data_AF-A0A2I0LDB9-F1
#
_entry.id   AF-A0A2I0LDB9-F1
#
_cell.length_a   1.000
_cell.length_b   1.000
_cell.length_c   1.000
_cell.angle_alpha   90.00
_cell.angle_beta   90.00
_cell.angle_gamma   90.00
#
_symmetry.space_group_name_H-M   'P 1'
#
loop_
_entity.id
_entity.type
_entity.pdbx_description
1 polymer ?
#
loop_
_entity_poly.entity_id
_entity_poly.type
_entity_poly.pdbx_seq_one_letter_code
_entity_poly.pdbx_strand_id
1 'polypeptide(L)'
;MKVHCGFIRNGGAEMDPVDIKYVKKCRFVVASGIFDGYDVPHQPSNISPRSKRLFCFLMVVDEESLSFIKSNVTVTEDDKGGKWVGIWRLILLKHSPYDEPRRNGKVPKILTHRLFPQTQYSIWIDGKMELIVDPLLILERYLWRGKHTFAIAQHKHHRSIYEEADANKRRKRYARPLIDLHMKIYKYEGMEPWNARKSYPSDVPEGAFIIREHTPINNLFSCLWFNEVNLFTPRDQLSFGYVVYRLGGSFKFFMFPNCEYNSLFILHPHTREHSSKIEWVKNISEFEGKGSSLKETRGGLGLWTPYPGNLKTVVLPPTERTSKAG
;
A
#
# COMPACT_ATOMS: atom_id res chain seq x y z
N MET A 1 -17.72 16.97 -5.32
CA MET A 1 -17.20 16.04 -6.35
C MET A 1 -17.09 14.63 -5.77
N LYS A 2 -17.50 13.57 -6.49
CA LYS A 2 -17.32 12.16 -6.02
C LYS A 2 -15.86 11.75 -6.26
N VAL A 3 -15.13 11.35 -5.21
CA VAL A 3 -13.77 10.82 -5.35
C VAL A 3 -13.87 9.36 -5.80
N HIS A 4 -13.34 9.07 -6.97
CA HIS A 4 -13.17 7.69 -7.40
C HIS A 4 -12.06 7.05 -6.55
N CYS A 5 -12.40 6.02 -5.78
CA CYS A 5 -11.47 5.30 -4.92
C CYS A 5 -11.50 3.81 -5.29
N GLY A 6 -10.58 3.39 -6.14
CA GLY A 6 -10.53 2.02 -6.59
C GLY A 6 -9.65 1.81 -7.81
N PHE A 7 -9.47 0.54 -8.14
CA PHE A 7 -8.79 0.04 -9.32
C PHE A 7 -9.74 0.06 -10.53
N ILE A 8 -9.19 -0.24 -11.72
CA ILE A 8 -9.88 -0.17 -13.03
C ILE A 8 -11.27 -0.86 -12.96
N ARG A 9 -12.32 -0.23 -13.49
CA ARG A 9 -13.65 -0.85 -13.62
C ARG A 9 -13.54 -2.15 -14.41
N ASN A 10 -14.13 -3.24 -13.92
CA ASN A 10 -13.97 -4.62 -14.44
C ASN A 10 -12.57 -5.23 -14.24
N GLY A 11 -11.68 -4.56 -13.49
CA GLY A 11 -10.43 -5.11 -13.00
C GLY A 11 -10.66 -6.01 -11.80
N GLY A 12 -11.36 -7.12 -12.03
CA GLY A 12 -11.09 -8.47 -11.55
C GLY A 12 -10.82 -8.82 -10.08
N ALA A 13 -10.55 -7.87 -9.19
CA ALA A 13 -10.15 -8.05 -7.79
C ALA A 13 -11.28 -8.53 -6.87
N GLU A 14 -11.94 -9.59 -7.30
CA GLU A 14 -13.00 -10.29 -6.63
C GLU A 14 -12.38 -11.23 -5.60
N MET A 15 -12.80 -11.05 -4.35
CA MET A 15 -12.54 -12.01 -3.29
C MET A 15 -13.55 -13.14 -3.37
N ASP A 16 -13.15 -14.34 -2.95
CA ASP A 16 -14.06 -15.46 -2.83
C ASP A 16 -15.20 -15.14 -1.83
N PRO A 17 -16.47 -15.51 -2.12
CA PRO A 17 -17.58 -15.33 -1.18
C PRO A 17 -17.30 -15.81 0.25
N VAL A 18 -16.53 -16.90 0.43
CA VAL A 18 -16.16 -17.39 1.78
C VAL A 18 -15.28 -16.39 2.52
N ASP A 19 -14.37 -15.73 1.80
CA ASP A 19 -13.47 -14.73 2.35
C ASP A 19 -14.19 -13.40 2.60
N ILE A 20 -15.10 -12.99 1.70
CA ILE A 20 -15.98 -11.84 1.91
C ILE A 20 -16.77 -12.00 3.21
N LYS A 21 -17.28 -13.21 3.48
CA LYS A 21 -17.99 -13.50 4.73
C LYS A 21 -17.04 -13.47 5.93
N TYR A 22 -15.84 -14.01 5.81
CA TYR A 22 -14.84 -14.02 6.87
C TYR A 22 -14.40 -12.60 7.28
N VAL A 23 -14.10 -11.72 6.33
CA VAL A 23 -13.54 -10.39 6.63
C VAL A 23 -14.56 -9.42 7.25
N LYS A 24 -15.87 -9.69 7.12
CA LYS A 24 -16.93 -8.88 7.74
C LYS A 24 -16.88 -8.84 9.27
N LYS A 25 -16.30 -9.86 9.93
CA LYS A 25 -16.12 -9.87 11.39
C LYS A 25 -14.80 -9.24 11.85
N CYS A 26 -13.91 -8.90 10.93
CA CYS A 26 -12.58 -8.41 11.26
C CYS A 26 -12.62 -6.91 11.58
N ARG A 27 -12.49 -6.57 12.86
CA ARG A 27 -12.36 -5.17 13.33
C ARG A 27 -10.90 -4.71 13.42
N PHE A 28 -10.00 -5.64 13.74
CA PHE A 28 -8.57 -5.43 13.80
C PHE A 28 -7.91 -6.35 12.76
N VAL A 29 -7.08 -5.78 11.90
CA VAL A 29 -6.46 -6.52 10.80
C VAL A 29 -4.96 -6.31 10.81
N VAL A 30 -4.20 -7.41 10.72
CA VAL A 30 -2.84 -7.36 10.19
C VAL A 30 -2.94 -7.85 8.76
N ALA A 31 -2.54 -7.02 7.81
CA ALA A 31 -2.62 -7.30 6.38
C ALA A 31 -1.22 -7.38 5.78
N SER A 32 -1.02 -8.36 4.92
CA SER A 32 0.15 -8.48 4.06
C SER A 32 -0.28 -8.85 2.64
N GLY A 33 0.67 -8.91 1.71
CA GLY A 33 0.39 -9.41 0.38
C GLY A 33 1.62 -9.90 -0.36
N ILE A 34 1.41 -10.92 -1.17
CA ILE A 34 2.43 -11.53 -2.03
C ILE A 34 1.84 -11.63 -3.43
N PHE A 35 2.56 -11.10 -4.40
CA PHE A 35 2.15 -11.09 -5.80
C PHE A 35 3.30 -11.64 -6.63
N ASP A 36 3.00 -12.33 -7.73
CA ASP A 36 4.00 -12.82 -8.69
C ASP A 36 5.06 -13.77 -8.05
N GLY A 37 4.66 -14.53 -7.02
CA GLY A 37 5.50 -15.54 -6.36
C GLY A 37 6.76 -14.98 -5.69
N TYR A 38 6.78 -13.69 -5.40
CA TYR A 38 7.99 -12.95 -5.09
C TYR A 38 8.57 -13.19 -3.68
N ASP A 39 7.68 -13.58 -2.76
CA ASP A 39 7.98 -13.79 -1.36
C ASP A 39 7.37 -15.11 -0.88
N VAL A 40 7.85 -15.59 0.26
CA VAL A 40 7.26 -16.72 0.98
C VAL A 40 6.53 -16.16 2.21
N PRO A 41 5.36 -16.71 2.60
CA PRO A 41 4.70 -16.29 3.83
C PRO A 41 5.57 -16.52 5.08
N HIS A 42 5.91 -15.46 5.80
CA HIS A 42 6.61 -15.53 7.08
C HIS A 42 5.64 -15.44 8.26
N GLN A 43 5.77 -16.34 9.24
CA GLN A 43 4.87 -16.39 10.40
C GLN A 43 5.21 -15.30 11.42
N PRO A 44 4.25 -14.45 11.82
CA PRO A 44 4.46 -13.53 12.93
C PRO A 44 4.90 -14.27 14.20
N SER A 45 5.97 -13.79 14.82
CA SER A 45 6.49 -14.30 16.08
C SER A 45 6.08 -13.39 17.25
N ASN A 46 6.12 -13.91 18.47
CA ASN A 46 5.78 -13.18 19.71
C ASN A 46 4.37 -12.58 19.77
N ILE A 47 3.39 -13.17 19.08
CA ILE A 47 2.00 -12.72 19.13
C ILE A 47 1.29 -13.31 20.35
N SER A 48 0.77 -12.45 21.22
CA SER A 48 0.05 -12.85 22.42
C SER A 48 -1.25 -13.60 22.09
N PRO A 49 -1.74 -14.48 23.00
CA PRO A 49 -3.02 -15.14 22.81
C PRO A 49 -4.20 -14.17 22.65
N ARG A 50 -4.11 -12.97 23.25
CA ARG A 50 -5.12 -11.92 23.11
C ARG A 50 -5.13 -11.37 21.68
N SER A 51 -3.97 -11.05 21.14
CA SER A 51 -3.85 -10.54 19.76
C SER A 51 -4.23 -11.57 18.72
N LYS A 52 -3.89 -12.86 18.91
CA LYS A 52 -4.34 -13.95 18.03
C LYS A 52 -5.86 -14.08 17.93
N ARG A 53 -6.60 -13.76 19.00
CA ARG A 53 -8.07 -13.78 19.00
C ARG A 53 -8.69 -12.49 18.44
N LEU A 54 -8.02 -11.36 18.65
CA LEU A 54 -8.57 -10.04 18.30
C LEU A 54 -8.31 -9.66 16.84
N PHE A 55 -7.13 -9.98 16.32
CA PHE A 55 -6.71 -9.62 14.97
C PHE A 55 -7.01 -10.72 13.97
N CYS A 56 -7.53 -10.33 12.81
CA CYS A 56 -7.49 -11.15 11.62
C CYS A 56 -6.14 -10.93 10.92
N PHE A 57 -5.38 -12.01 10.74
CA PHE A 57 -4.15 -12.02 9.95
C PHE A 57 -4.50 -12.41 8.51
N LEU A 58 -4.45 -11.46 7.60
CA LEU A 58 -4.91 -11.60 6.22
C LEU A 58 -3.73 -11.41 5.27
N MET A 59 -3.49 -12.38 4.40
CA MET A 59 -2.45 -12.30 3.37
C MET A 59 -3.11 -12.36 2.00
N VAL A 60 -3.06 -11.24 1.28
CA VAL A 60 -3.67 -11.13 -0.05
C VAL A 60 -2.70 -11.65 -1.10
N VAL A 61 -3.14 -12.59 -1.92
CA VAL A 61 -2.30 -13.25 -2.92
C VAL A 61 -2.97 -13.26 -4.29
N ASP A 62 -2.19 -13.22 -5.36
CA ASP A 62 -2.67 -13.52 -6.71
C ASP A 62 -2.62 -15.04 -7.00
N GLU A 63 -3.12 -15.43 -8.16
CA GLU A 63 -3.23 -16.83 -8.58
C GLU A 63 -1.86 -17.51 -8.70
N GLU A 64 -0.86 -16.79 -9.22
CA GLU A 64 0.52 -17.28 -9.33
C GLU A 64 1.14 -17.50 -7.95
N SER A 65 1.03 -16.53 -7.04
CA SER A 65 1.55 -16.67 -5.68
C SER A 65 0.83 -17.76 -4.90
N LEU A 66 -0.48 -17.93 -5.08
CA LEU A 66 -1.21 -19.01 -4.44
C LEU A 66 -0.73 -20.39 -4.93
N SER A 67 -0.46 -20.54 -6.23
CA SER A 67 0.09 -21.76 -6.80
C SER A 67 1.48 -22.07 -6.24
N PHE A 68 2.36 -21.06 -6.22
CA PHE A 68 3.71 -21.16 -5.65
C PHE A 68 3.71 -21.50 -4.16
N ILE A 69 2.82 -20.88 -3.38
CA ILE A 69 2.67 -21.16 -1.95
C ILE A 69 2.21 -22.61 -1.74
N LYS A 70 1.25 -23.10 -2.54
CA LYS A 70 0.76 -24.49 -2.44
C LYS A 70 1.83 -25.54 -2.75
N SER A 71 2.78 -25.24 -3.65
CA SER A 71 3.87 -26.16 -3.98
C SER A 71 4.98 -26.18 -2.93
N ASN A 72 5.21 -25.06 -2.24
CA ASN A 72 6.40 -24.88 -1.40
C ASN A 72 6.11 -24.83 0.11
N VAL A 73 4.87 -24.56 0.49
CA VAL A 73 4.46 -24.37 1.89
C VAL A 73 3.19 -25.16 2.18
N THR A 74 3.08 -25.67 3.41
CA THR A 74 1.87 -26.36 3.85
C THR A 74 0.70 -25.38 3.96
N VAL A 75 -0.30 -25.55 3.10
CA VAL A 75 -1.57 -24.83 3.15
C VAL A 75 -2.63 -25.73 3.78
N THR A 76 -3.32 -25.23 4.80
CA THR A 76 -4.45 -25.93 5.44
C THR A 76 -5.78 -25.28 5.06
N GLU A 77 -6.85 -26.05 5.02
CA GLU A 77 -8.20 -25.58 4.75
C GLU A 77 -9.11 -25.77 5.98
N ASP A 78 -9.86 -24.74 6.36
CA ASP A 78 -10.84 -24.81 7.46
C ASP A 78 -12.19 -25.41 7.03
N ASP A 79 -13.05 -25.69 8.00
CA ASP A 79 -14.41 -26.24 7.82
C ASP A 79 -15.31 -25.39 6.91
N LYS A 80 -14.94 -24.13 6.67
CA LYS A 80 -15.69 -23.13 5.89
C LYS A 80 -15.01 -22.84 4.55
N GLY A 81 -14.02 -23.63 4.15
CA GLY A 81 -13.29 -23.52 2.88
C GLY A 81 -12.22 -22.43 2.86
N GLY A 82 -11.85 -21.90 4.03
CA GLY A 82 -10.81 -20.90 4.16
C GLY A 82 -9.41 -21.50 4.13
N LYS A 83 -8.51 -20.90 3.36
CA LYS A 83 -7.12 -21.37 3.22
C LYS A 83 -6.18 -20.62 4.14
N TRP A 84 -5.22 -21.33 4.72
CA TRP A 84 -4.33 -20.80 5.74
C TRP A 84 -2.89 -21.26 5.56
N VAL A 85 -1.96 -20.38 5.93
CA VAL A 85 -0.54 -20.70 6.15
C VAL A 85 -0.19 -20.22 7.55
N GLY A 86 -0.11 -21.16 8.50
CA GLY A 86 -0.02 -20.85 9.92
C GLY A 86 -1.16 -19.93 10.37
N ILE A 87 -0.85 -18.74 10.89
CA ILE A 87 -1.88 -17.77 11.33
C ILE A 87 -2.48 -16.96 10.17
N TRP A 88 -1.82 -16.89 9.02
CA TRP A 88 -2.29 -16.10 7.88
C TRP A 88 -3.44 -16.81 7.18
N ARG A 89 -4.58 -16.14 7.08
CA ARG A 89 -5.62 -16.51 6.12
C ARG A 89 -5.24 -15.98 4.74
N LEU A 90 -5.18 -16.86 3.76
CA LEU A 90 -4.93 -16.50 2.37
C LEU A 90 -6.21 -15.93 1.75
N ILE A 91 -6.12 -14.74 1.18
CA ILE A 91 -7.21 -14.07 0.47
C ILE A 91 -6.82 -13.97 -0.99
N LEU A 92 -7.43 -14.81 -1.84
CA LEU A 92 -7.14 -14.80 -3.26
C LEU A 92 -7.80 -13.58 -3.92
N LEU A 93 -6.97 -12.73 -4.52
CA LEU A 93 -7.40 -11.69 -5.43
C LEU A 93 -7.38 -12.28 -6.84
N LYS A 94 -8.54 -12.70 -7.35
CA LYS A 94 -8.62 -13.20 -8.73
C LYS A 94 -8.34 -12.06 -9.72
N HIS A 95 -7.96 -12.40 -10.95
CA HIS A 95 -7.88 -11.47 -12.07
C HIS A 95 -7.23 -10.11 -11.73
N SER A 96 -5.94 -10.14 -11.42
CA SER A 96 -5.18 -8.93 -11.06
C SER A 96 -5.48 -7.73 -11.97
N PRO A 97 -5.77 -6.54 -11.39
CA PRO A 97 -6.21 -5.38 -12.15
C PRO A 97 -5.12 -4.78 -13.05
N TYR A 98 -3.85 -5.07 -12.77
CA TYR A 98 -2.71 -4.53 -13.48
C TYR A 98 -1.78 -5.62 -13.98
N ASP A 99 -1.04 -5.30 -15.05
CA ASP A 99 -0.01 -6.20 -15.58
C ASP A 99 1.25 -6.21 -14.69
N GLU A 100 1.54 -5.08 -14.02
CA GLU A 100 2.68 -4.95 -13.11
C GLU A 100 2.35 -5.44 -11.69
N PRO A 101 3.03 -6.50 -11.19
CA PRO A 101 2.79 -7.07 -9.87
C PRO A 101 2.96 -6.08 -8.72
N ARG A 102 3.95 -5.17 -8.82
CA ARG A 102 4.17 -4.15 -7.76
C ARG A 102 2.98 -3.23 -7.60
N ARG A 103 2.26 -2.95 -8.69
CA ARG A 103 1.03 -2.13 -8.69
C ARG A 103 -0.12 -2.91 -8.07
N ASN A 104 -0.26 -4.20 -8.40
CA ASN A 104 -1.23 -5.10 -7.75
C ASN A 104 -1.01 -5.16 -6.23
N GLY A 105 0.25 -5.23 -5.77
CA GLY A 105 0.60 -5.17 -4.35
C GLY A 105 0.17 -3.89 -3.65
N LYS A 106 -0.03 -2.78 -4.36
CA LYS A 106 -0.54 -1.54 -3.77
C LYS A 106 -2.03 -1.58 -3.45
N VAL A 107 -2.78 -2.50 -4.06
CA VAL A 107 -4.22 -2.67 -3.80
C VAL A 107 -4.46 -3.06 -2.34
N PRO A 108 -3.97 -4.20 -1.82
CA PRO A 108 -4.20 -4.55 -0.42
C PRO A 108 -3.46 -3.65 0.55
N LYS A 109 -2.33 -3.06 0.12
CA LYS A 109 -1.55 -2.11 0.92
C LYS A 109 -2.28 -0.81 1.21
N ILE A 110 -2.72 -0.11 0.17
CA ILE A 110 -3.28 1.23 0.30
C ILE A 110 -4.80 1.15 0.47
N LEU A 111 -5.48 0.26 -0.25
CA LEU A 111 -6.94 0.11 -0.22
C LEU A 111 -7.44 -0.95 0.77
N THR A 112 -6.72 -1.19 1.87
CA THR A 112 -7.13 -2.13 2.94
C THR A 112 -8.57 -1.85 3.43
N HIS A 113 -8.93 -0.57 3.54
CA HIS A 113 -10.27 -0.13 3.96
C HIS A 113 -11.37 -0.46 2.94
N ARG A 114 -11.03 -0.69 1.67
CA ARG A 114 -11.97 -1.11 0.63
C ARG A 114 -12.13 -2.62 0.61
N LEU A 115 -11.03 -3.35 0.76
CA LEU A 115 -11.06 -4.82 0.81
C LEU A 115 -11.74 -5.31 2.10
N PHE A 116 -11.48 -4.64 3.23
CA PHE A 116 -11.97 -5.06 4.54
C PHE A 116 -12.79 -3.94 5.20
N PRO A 117 -14.01 -3.64 4.70
CA PRO A 117 -14.77 -2.44 5.05
C PRO A 117 -15.24 -2.37 6.51
N GLN A 118 -15.20 -3.49 7.24
CA GLN A 118 -15.57 -3.53 8.66
C GLN A 118 -14.37 -3.27 9.60
N THR A 119 -13.17 -3.14 9.05
CA THR A 119 -11.93 -2.92 9.80
C THR A 119 -11.91 -1.51 10.39
N GLN A 120 -11.64 -1.43 11.68
CA GLN A 120 -11.42 -0.17 12.40
C GLN A 120 -9.94 0.17 12.47
N TYR A 121 -9.09 -0.82 12.73
CA TYR A 121 -7.64 -0.66 12.80
C TYR A 121 -6.94 -1.67 11.90
N SER A 122 -5.96 -1.21 11.12
CA SER A 122 -5.10 -2.07 10.30
C SER A 122 -3.62 -1.79 10.48
N ILE A 123 -2.84 -2.86 10.40
CA ILE A 123 -1.38 -2.83 10.26
C ILE A 123 -1.04 -3.50 8.93
N TRP A 124 -0.45 -2.76 8.00
CA TRP A 124 0.14 -3.32 6.79
C TRP A 124 1.60 -3.69 7.05
N ILE A 125 2.01 -4.87 6.59
CA ILE A 125 3.40 -5.35 6.60
C ILE A 125 3.72 -6.00 5.24
N ASP A 126 4.86 -5.65 4.64
CA ASP A 126 5.32 -6.17 3.35
C ASP A 126 5.58 -7.69 3.40
N GLY A 127 5.39 -8.41 2.29
CA GLY A 127 5.39 -9.89 2.25
C GLY A 127 6.69 -10.54 2.76
N LYS A 128 7.83 -9.89 2.51
CA LYS A 128 9.17 -10.30 2.96
C LYS A 128 9.47 -10.12 4.45
N MET A 129 8.56 -9.50 5.21
CA MET A 129 8.80 -9.10 6.59
C MET A 129 8.07 -10.02 7.55
N GLU A 130 8.78 -10.51 8.55
CA GLU A 130 8.21 -11.24 9.67
C GLU A 130 7.91 -10.28 10.82
N LEU A 131 6.64 -10.13 11.19
CA LEU A 131 6.26 -9.31 12.34
C LEU A 131 6.73 -9.96 13.64
N ILE A 132 7.56 -9.28 14.44
CA ILE A 132 8.10 -9.82 15.71
C ILE A 132 7.55 -9.11 16.96
N VAL A 133 6.70 -8.11 16.78
CA VAL A 133 6.09 -7.31 17.84
C VAL A 133 4.58 -7.50 17.83
N ASP A 134 4.01 -7.69 19.01
CA ASP A 134 2.57 -7.88 19.16
C ASP A 134 1.78 -6.66 18.62
N PRO A 135 0.78 -6.87 17.74
CA PRO A 135 0.06 -5.79 17.08
C PRO A 135 -0.73 -4.89 18.04
N LEU A 136 -1.12 -5.37 19.23
CA LEU A 136 -1.73 -4.51 20.25
C LEU A 136 -0.73 -3.48 20.79
N LEU A 137 0.52 -3.88 21.00
CA LEU A 137 1.57 -2.97 21.46
C LEU A 137 1.89 -1.93 20.37
N ILE A 138 1.80 -2.32 19.10
CA ILE A 138 1.98 -1.42 17.96
C ILE A 138 0.86 -0.37 17.92
N LEU A 139 -0.41 -0.78 18.07
CA LEU A 139 -1.51 0.18 18.13
C LEU A 139 -1.38 1.12 19.35
N GLU A 140 -1.00 0.58 20.51
CA GLU A 140 -0.79 1.38 21.72
C GLU A 140 0.32 2.42 21.50
N ARG A 141 1.48 2.00 21.01
CA ARG A 141 2.66 2.86 20.84
C ARG A 141 2.45 3.95 19.80
N TYR A 142 1.95 3.59 18.61
CA TYR A 142 1.98 4.47 17.45
C TYR A 142 0.67 5.21 17.19
N LEU A 143 -0.47 4.71 17.70
CA LEU A 143 -1.76 5.38 17.57
C LEU A 143 -2.25 5.90 18.92
N TRP A 144 -2.55 5.02 19.88
CA TRP A 144 -3.35 5.40 21.06
C TRP A 144 -2.61 6.32 22.03
N ARG A 145 -1.35 6.03 22.36
CA ARG A 145 -0.55 6.83 23.31
C ARG A 145 -0.40 8.28 22.86
N GLY A 146 -0.15 8.49 21.56
CA GLY A 146 0.00 9.80 20.95
C GLY A 146 -1.30 10.42 20.41
N LYS A 147 -2.44 9.74 20.55
CA LYS A 147 -3.73 10.11 19.94
C LYS A 147 -3.62 10.36 18.42
N HIS A 148 -2.83 9.53 17.75
CA HIS A 148 -2.68 9.52 16.30
C HIS A 148 -3.66 8.52 15.69
N THR A 149 -4.09 8.79 14.46
CA THR A 149 -5.00 7.89 13.71
C THR A 149 -4.32 7.26 12.50
N PHE A 150 -3.11 7.72 12.16
CA PHE A 150 -2.30 7.20 11.06
C PHE A 150 -0.84 7.30 11.47
N ALA A 151 -0.07 6.22 11.32
CA ALA A 151 1.35 6.20 11.54
C ALA A 151 2.09 5.44 10.43
N ILE A 152 3.24 5.94 10.03
CA ILE A 152 4.07 5.37 8.98
C ILE A 152 5.54 5.69 9.24
N ALA A 153 6.44 4.79 8.87
CA ALA A 153 7.86 4.98 9.11
C ALA A 153 8.43 6.06 8.18
N GLN A 154 9.43 6.80 8.67
CA GLN A 154 10.25 7.67 7.83
C GLN A 154 11.19 6.82 6.97
N HIS A 155 11.35 7.20 5.70
CA HIS A 155 12.35 6.59 4.85
C HIS A 155 13.78 6.86 5.37
N LYS A 156 14.65 5.85 5.25
CA LYS A 156 15.98 5.87 5.87
C LYS A 156 16.91 6.97 5.35
N HIS A 157 16.80 7.33 4.08
CA HIS A 157 17.80 8.16 3.40
C HIS A 157 17.25 9.45 2.79
N HIS A 158 16.16 9.34 2.02
CA HIS A 158 15.61 10.48 1.27
C HIS A 158 14.48 11.14 2.05
N ARG A 159 14.43 12.47 1.97
CA ARG A 159 13.37 13.27 2.59
C ARG A 159 12.48 13.95 1.56
N SER A 160 13.00 14.24 0.38
CA SER A 160 12.21 14.77 -0.73
C SER A 160 11.85 13.68 -1.74
N ILE A 161 10.64 13.73 -2.28
CA ILE A 161 10.22 12.85 -3.38
C ILE A 161 11.11 12.99 -4.62
N TYR A 162 11.75 14.15 -4.82
CA TYR A 162 12.65 14.38 -5.95
C TYR A 162 13.98 13.62 -5.79
N GLU A 163 14.50 13.55 -4.56
CA GLU A 163 15.67 12.73 -4.22
C GLU A 163 15.36 11.24 -4.42
N GLU A 164 14.18 10.81 -3.95
CA GLU A 164 13.70 9.44 -4.12
C GLU A 164 13.47 9.11 -5.60
N ALA A 165 12.94 10.04 -6.39
CA ALA A 165 12.76 9.86 -7.83
C ALA A 165 14.11 9.63 -8.54
N ASP A 166 15.12 10.44 -8.23
CA ASP A 166 16.48 10.26 -8.77
C ASP A 166 17.09 8.93 -8.32
N ALA A 167 16.88 8.51 -7.08
CA ALA A 167 17.32 7.21 -6.61
C ALA A 167 16.62 6.04 -7.34
N ASN A 168 15.32 6.14 -7.60
CA ASN A 168 14.57 5.14 -8.38
C ASN A 168 15.12 5.04 -9.81
N LYS A 169 15.43 6.18 -10.46
CA LYS A 169 16.06 6.21 -11.80
C LYS A 169 17.46 5.61 -11.83
N ARG A 170 18.27 5.83 -10.79
CA ARG A 170 19.62 5.25 -10.66
C ARG A 170 19.58 3.74 -10.46
N ARG A 171 18.65 3.27 -9.62
CA ARG A 171 18.46 1.86 -9.27
C ARG A 171 17.57 1.10 -10.27
N LYS A 172 17.20 1.71 -11.40
CA LYS A 172 16.32 1.14 -12.45
C LYS A 172 15.02 0.53 -11.89
N ARG A 173 14.41 1.24 -10.95
CA ARG A 173 13.23 0.77 -10.21
C ARG A 173 11.90 0.97 -10.96
N TYR A 174 11.89 1.80 -12.00
CA TYR A 174 10.78 1.97 -12.96
C TYR A 174 11.29 2.76 -14.18
N ALA A 175 10.48 2.90 -15.24
CA ALA A 175 10.84 3.66 -16.43
C ALA A 175 11.23 5.11 -16.09
N ARG A 176 12.46 5.49 -16.44
CA ARG A 176 12.99 6.84 -16.24
C ARG A 176 12.09 7.94 -16.80
N PRO A 177 11.64 7.89 -18.08
CA PRO A 177 10.81 8.95 -18.64
C PRO A 177 9.46 9.11 -17.92
N LEU A 178 8.89 8.03 -17.36
CA LEU A 178 7.65 8.11 -16.59
C LEU A 178 7.86 8.73 -15.21
N ILE A 179 8.97 8.42 -14.54
CA ILE A 179 9.34 9.08 -13.28
C ILE A 179 9.58 10.58 -13.52
N ASP A 180 10.29 10.95 -14.59
CA ASP A 180 10.55 12.36 -14.91
C ASP A 180 9.25 13.12 -15.22
N LEU A 181 8.33 12.51 -15.98
CA LEU A 181 7.01 13.09 -16.24
C LEU A 181 6.20 13.27 -14.94
N HIS A 182 6.18 12.25 -14.08
CA HIS A 182 5.50 12.28 -12.78
C HIS A 182 5.99 13.45 -11.92
N MET A 183 7.32 13.59 -11.77
CA MET A 183 7.91 14.68 -10.98
C MET A 183 7.72 16.06 -11.63
N LYS A 184 7.76 16.14 -12.97
CA LYS A 184 7.48 17.38 -13.71
C LYS A 184 6.07 17.89 -13.45
N ILE A 185 5.08 17.00 -13.44
CA ILE A 185 3.68 17.35 -13.14
C ILE A 185 3.55 17.86 -11.71
N TYR A 186 4.13 17.17 -10.73
CA TYR A 186 4.07 17.62 -9.33
C TYR A 186 4.72 18.98 -9.11
N LYS A 187 5.87 19.23 -9.77
CA LYS A 187 6.53 20.54 -9.73
C LYS A 187 5.65 21.63 -10.37
N TYR A 188 5.02 21.32 -11.50
CA TYR A 188 4.08 22.25 -12.16
C TYR A 188 2.87 22.59 -11.27
N GLU A 189 2.41 21.63 -10.46
CA GLU A 189 1.34 21.84 -9.48
C GLU A 189 1.80 22.50 -8.16
N GLY A 190 3.04 22.99 -8.12
CA GLY A 190 3.57 23.77 -7.00
C GLY A 190 4.08 22.94 -5.83
N MET A 191 4.30 21.63 -6.00
CA MET A 191 4.99 20.85 -4.98
C MET A 191 6.46 21.24 -4.93
N GLU A 192 6.86 21.94 -3.88
CA GLU A 192 8.27 22.26 -3.64
C GLU A 192 9.01 21.08 -2.97
N PRO A 193 10.34 20.94 -3.20
CA PRO A 193 11.17 19.99 -2.48
C PRO A 193 11.00 20.09 -0.96
N TRP A 194 11.17 18.96 -0.29
CA TRP A 194 11.10 18.92 1.17
C TRP A 194 12.16 19.86 1.77
N ASN A 195 11.77 20.60 2.81
CA ASN A 195 12.68 21.41 3.60
C ASN A 195 12.22 21.42 5.06
N ALA A 196 13.12 21.84 5.96
CA ALA A 196 12.91 21.81 7.40
C ALA A 196 11.77 22.71 7.92
N ARG A 197 11.17 23.57 7.09
CA ARG A 197 10.01 24.41 7.47
C ARG A 197 8.68 23.65 7.40
N LYS A 198 8.63 22.49 6.73
CA LYS A 198 7.44 21.63 6.68
C LYS A 198 7.15 21.08 8.08
N SER A 199 5.86 20.91 8.40
CA SER A 199 5.39 20.43 9.71
C SER A 199 5.62 18.94 9.97
N TYR A 200 6.21 18.22 9.02
CA TYR A 200 6.45 16.78 9.07
C TYR A 200 7.87 16.45 8.57
N PRO A 201 8.49 15.37 9.07
CA PRO A 201 9.94 15.15 8.96
C PRO A 201 10.42 14.72 7.57
N SER A 202 9.52 14.28 6.69
CA SER A 202 9.85 13.80 5.33
C SER A 202 8.63 13.75 4.43
N ASP A 203 8.80 14.02 3.13
CA ASP A 203 7.81 13.73 2.09
C ASP A 203 7.80 12.22 1.71
N VAL A 204 8.84 11.48 2.09
CA VAL A 204 9.09 10.10 1.66
C VAL A 204 8.91 9.14 2.84
N PRO A 205 7.92 8.23 2.79
CA PRO A 205 7.72 7.20 3.80
C PRO A 205 8.54 5.95 3.51
N GLU A 206 8.80 5.17 4.55
CA GLU A 206 9.05 3.73 4.43
C GLU A 206 7.70 3.01 4.45
N GLY A 207 7.16 2.78 3.25
CA GLY A 207 5.81 2.27 3.09
C GLY A 207 5.66 0.78 3.40
N ALA A 208 6.74 0.06 3.69
CA ALA A 208 6.68 -1.37 3.99
C ALA A 208 5.93 -1.68 5.30
N PHE A 209 5.71 -0.69 6.16
CA PHE A 209 4.92 -0.81 7.40
C PHE A 209 4.00 0.40 7.61
N ILE A 210 2.68 0.18 7.71
CA ILE A 210 1.68 1.26 7.84
C ILE A 210 0.66 0.91 8.90
N ILE A 211 0.40 1.82 9.84
CA ILE A 211 -0.52 1.61 10.97
C ILE A 211 -1.64 2.62 10.87
N ARG A 212 -2.90 2.17 10.88
CA ARG A 212 -4.05 3.02 10.56
C ARG A 212 -5.25 2.72 11.44
N GLU A 213 -5.89 3.77 11.91
CA GLU A 213 -7.32 3.81 12.20
C GLU A 213 -8.05 4.22 10.92
N HIS A 214 -9.11 3.51 10.56
CA HIS A 214 -9.90 3.73 9.36
C HIS A 214 -10.92 4.85 9.53
N THR A 215 -10.40 6.06 9.77
CA THR A 215 -11.19 7.28 9.76
C THR A 215 -11.49 7.72 8.32
N PRO A 216 -12.51 8.56 8.12
CA PRO A 216 -12.89 9.10 6.81
C PRO A 216 -11.77 9.87 6.12
N ILE A 217 -11.01 10.67 6.87
CA ILE A 217 -9.86 11.41 6.34
C ILE A 217 -8.71 10.47 5.96
N ASN A 218 -8.44 9.42 6.76
CA ASN A 218 -7.38 8.45 6.46
C ASN A 218 -7.74 7.56 5.26
N ASN A 219 -9.02 7.20 5.14
CA ASN A 219 -9.54 6.45 4.00
C ASN A 219 -9.50 7.32 2.73
N LEU A 220 -9.89 8.60 2.81
CA LEU A 220 -9.71 9.53 1.69
C LEU A 220 -8.24 9.68 1.30
N PHE A 221 -7.35 9.89 2.26
CA PHE A 221 -5.91 9.96 2.00
C PHE A 221 -5.44 8.71 1.25
N SER A 222 -5.83 7.52 1.73
CA SER A 222 -5.49 6.25 1.10
C SER A 222 -6.06 6.15 -0.33
N CYS A 223 -7.28 6.61 -0.56
CA CYS A 223 -7.88 6.67 -1.90
C CYS A 223 -7.09 7.58 -2.85
N LEU A 224 -6.77 8.80 -2.42
CA LEU A 224 -6.00 9.75 -3.22
C LEU A 224 -4.59 9.23 -3.49
N TRP A 225 -3.95 8.66 -2.48
CA TRP A 225 -2.62 8.06 -2.62
C TRP A 225 -2.61 6.90 -3.62
N PHE A 226 -3.60 6.01 -3.54
CA PHE A 226 -3.75 4.94 -4.52
C PHE A 226 -4.04 5.49 -5.92
N ASN A 227 -4.82 6.56 -6.05
CA ASN A 227 -5.11 7.18 -7.35
C ASN A 227 -3.83 7.74 -7.99
N GLU A 228 -2.93 8.36 -7.23
CA GLU A 228 -1.64 8.82 -7.73
C GLU A 228 -0.76 7.64 -8.18
N VAL A 229 -0.73 6.57 -7.38
CA VAL A 229 -0.02 5.33 -7.74
C VAL A 229 -0.58 4.77 -9.03
N ASN A 230 -1.91 4.60 -9.11
CA ASN A 230 -2.63 4.11 -10.27
C ASN A 230 -2.39 4.99 -11.50
N LEU A 231 -2.43 6.31 -11.32
CA LEU A 231 -2.28 7.27 -12.40
C LEU A 231 -0.84 7.28 -12.90
N PHE A 232 0.16 7.31 -12.03
CA PHE A 232 1.56 7.45 -12.42
C PHE A 232 2.32 6.14 -12.24
N THR A 233 3.28 6.11 -11.33
CA THR A 233 4.20 4.99 -11.12
C THR A 233 3.75 4.14 -9.93
N PRO A 234 4.06 2.83 -9.89
CA PRO A 234 3.78 1.98 -8.73
C PRO A 234 4.66 2.31 -7.51
N ARG A 235 5.51 3.35 -7.59
CA ARG A 235 6.39 3.81 -6.52
C ARG A 235 5.62 4.76 -5.61
N ASP A 236 4.91 4.15 -4.66
CA ASP A 236 4.08 4.83 -3.67
C ASP A 236 4.82 5.87 -2.81
N GLN A 237 6.14 5.72 -2.67
CA GLN A 237 7.01 6.71 -2.03
C GLN A 237 7.03 8.07 -2.74
N LEU A 238 6.85 8.09 -4.07
CA LEU A 238 6.85 9.31 -4.87
C LEU A 238 5.56 10.12 -4.73
N SER A 239 4.44 9.45 -4.45
CA SER A 239 3.12 10.09 -4.38
C SER A 239 2.64 10.41 -2.97
N PHE A 240 3.20 9.77 -1.93
CA PHE A 240 2.78 9.99 -0.54
C PHE A 240 2.86 11.49 -0.15
N GLY A 241 4.05 12.08 -0.27
CA GLY A 241 4.28 13.48 0.12
C GLY A 241 3.46 14.47 -0.69
N TYR A 242 3.17 14.14 -1.95
CA TYR A 242 2.31 14.97 -2.79
C TYR A 242 0.86 14.96 -2.30
N VAL A 243 0.29 13.80 -1.94
CA VAL A 243 -1.07 13.76 -1.38
C VAL A 243 -1.12 14.46 -0.01
N VAL A 244 -0.08 14.33 0.82
CA VAL A 244 0.05 15.09 2.07
C VAL A 244 0.04 16.60 1.78
N TYR A 245 0.85 17.07 0.84
CA TYR A 245 0.88 18.47 0.40
C TYR A 245 -0.51 18.95 -0.04
N ARG A 246 -1.21 18.14 -0.85
CA ARG A 246 -2.52 18.49 -1.40
C ARG A 246 -3.65 18.51 -0.36
N LEU A 247 -3.59 17.66 0.66
CA LEU A 247 -4.56 17.68 1.78
C LEU A 247 -4.21 18.71 2.86
N GLY A 248 -2.96 19.17 2.91
CA GLY A 248 -2.47 20.14 3.88
C GLY A 248 -2.73 19.69 5.32
N GLY A 249 -3.11 20.64 6.18
CA GLY A 249 -3.36 20.39 7.61
C GLY A 249 -4.55 19.47 7.92
N SER A 250 -5.34 19.07 6.92
CA SER A 250 -6.49 18.16 7.12
C SER A 250 -6.04 16.75 7.47
N PHE A 251 -4.94 16.29 6.88
CA PHE A 251 -4.40 14.95 7.13
C PHE A 251 -3.29 15.02 8.17
N LYS A 252 -3.54 14.45 9.35
CA LYS A 252 -2.58 14.36 10.45
C LYS A 252 -2.08 12.93 10.56
N PHE A 253 -0.76 12.76 10.54
CA PHE A 253 -0.11 11.47 10.65
C PHE A 253 1.12 11.57 11.56
N PHE A 254 1.48 10.44 12.17
CA PHE A 254 2.70 10.30 12.93
C PHE A 254 3.76 9.60 12.09
N MET A 255 4.84 10.30 11.78
CA MET A 255 5.96 9.71 11.05
C MET A 255 7.09 9.36 12.01
N PHE A 256 7.18 8.07 12.34
CA PHE A 256 8.14 7.58 13.33
C PHE A 256 9.50 7.27 12.70
N PRO A 257 10.61 7.37 13.47
CA PRO A 257 11.95 7.25 12.92
C PRO A 257 12.26 5.83 12.41
N ASN A 258 13.18 5.74 11.44
CA ASN A 258 13.55 4.46 10.82
C ASN A 258 14.17 3.45 11.82
N CYS A 259 14.77 3.91 12.92
CA CYS A 259 15.27 3.03 13.97
C CYS A 259 14.13 2.24 14.66
N GLU A 260 13.01 2.89 14.96
CA GLU A 260 11.82 2.23 15.53
C GLU A 260 11.24 1.24 14.51
N TYR A 261 11.18 1.60 13.23
CA TYR A 261 10.77 0.70 12.15
C TYR A 261 11.53 -0.63 12.14
N ASN A 262 12.86 -0.59 12.16
CA ASN A 262 13.69 -1.80 12.11
C ASN A 262 13.56 -2.70 13.35
N SER A 263 12.91 -2.24 14.42
CA SER A 263 12.66 -3.04 15.63
C SER A 263 11.35 -3.85 15.57
N LEU A 264 10.52 -3.65 14.53
CA LEU A 264 9.19 -4.23 14.44
C LEU A 264 9.15 -5.58 13.71
N PHE A 265 10.20 -5.94 12.97
CA PHE A 265 10.19 -7.10 12.08
C PHE A 265 11.59 -7.69 11.84
N ILE A 266 11.62 -8.92 11.34
CA ILE A 266 12.80 -9.53 10.71
C ILE A 266 12.64 -9.44 9.19
N LEU A 267 13.70 -9.00 8.50
CA LEU A 267 13.71 -8.89 7.05
C LEU A 267 14.23 -10.17 6.42
N HIS A 268 13.45 -10.77 5.53
CA HIS A 268 13.86 -11.93 4.75
C HIS A 268 14.21 -11.53 3.30
N PRO A 269 15.10 -12.26 2.63
CA PRO A 269 15.42 -12.03 1.22
C PRO A 269 14.25 -12.44 0.33
N HIS A 270 14.13 -11.77 -0.82
CA HIS A 270 13.16 -12.14 -1.84
C HIS A 270 13.54 -13.46 -2.52
N THR A 271 12.55 -14.19 -3.03
CA THR A 271 12.79 -15.46 -3.77
C THR A 271 13.45 -15.21 -5.12
N ARG A 272 13.24 -14.03 -5.71
CA ARG A 272 13.86 -13.56 -6.95
C ARG A 272 14.02 -12.03 -6.93
N GLU A 273 14.73 -11.47 -7.91
CA GLU A 273 14.71 -10.01 -8.11
C GLU A 273 13.48 -9.61 -8.94
N HIS A 274 12.80 -8.53 -8.54
CA HIS A 274 11.73 -7.97 -9.36
C HIS A 274 12.35 -7.42 -10.65
N SER A 275 11.91 -7.95 -11.78
CA SER A 275 12.19 -7.38 -13.09
C SER A 275 10.88 -7.12 -13.79
N SER A 276 10.65 -5.87 -14.18
CA SER A 276 9.55 -5.54 -15.09
C SER A 276 10.10 -5.08 -16.41
N LYS A 277 9.44 -5.48 -17.50
CA LYS A 277 9.78 -5.07 -18.87
C LYS A 277 9.89 -3.54 -18.96
N ILE A 278 9.04 -2.81 -18.23
CA ILE A 278 8.98 -1.35 -18.24
C ILE A 278 10.22 -0.68 -17.62
N GLU A 279 10.96 -1.35 -16.75
CA GLU A 279 12.16 -0.78 -16.11
C GLU A 279 13.29 -0.50 -17.09
N TRP A 280 13.27 -1.18 -18.23
CA TRP A 280 14.29 -1.08 -19.27
C TRP A 280 14.01 0.01 -20.30
N VAL A 281 12.84 0.65 -20.23
CA VAL A 281 12.46 1.71 -21.17
C VAL A 281 13.31 2.96 -20.96
N LYS A 282 13.96 3.41 -22.03
CA LYS A 282 14.90 4.54 -22.00
C LYS A 282 14.28 5.85 -22.45
N ASN A 283 13.32 5.81 -23.37
CA ASN A 283 12.69 6.99 -23.98
C ASN A 283 11.19 6.76 -24.19
N ILE A 284 10.43 7.84 -24.38
CA ILE A 284 8.97 7.75 -24.48
C ILE A 284 8.51 7.07 -25.78
N SER A 285 9.30 7.17 -26.85
CA SER A 285 9.05 6.53 -28.14
C SER A 285 9.09 4.99 -28.07
N GLU A 286 9.84 4.41 -27.13
CA GLU A 286 9.85 2.96 -26.89
C GLU A 286 8.49 2.46 -26.34
N PHE A 287 7.67 3.33 -25.73
CA PHE A 287 6.28 3.03 -25.36
C PHE A 287 5.31 3.07 -26.55
N GLU A 288 5.67 3.72 -27.67
CA GLU A 288 4.79 3.96 -28.82
C GLU A 288 4.86 2.86 -29.89
N GLY A 289 5.58 1.75 -29.64
CA GLY A 289 5.40 0.52 -30.38
C GLY A 289 6.22 0.35 -31.66
N LYS A 290 7.26 1.17 -31.92
CA LYS A 290 8.28 0.80 -32.92
C LYS A 290 9.23 -0.27 -32.35
N GLY A 291 8.75 -1.52 -32.32
CA GLY A 291 9.56 -2.72 -32.14
C GLY A 291 9.81 -3.23 -30.71
N SER A 292 9.13 -2.70 -29.68
CA SER A 292 9.32 -3.16 -28.30
C SER A 292 8.01 -3.52 -27.59
N SER A 293 7.96 -4.68 -26.94
CA SER A 293 6.84 -5.21 -26.15
C SER A 293 6.80 -4.65 -24.72
N LEU A 294 7.21 -3.39 -24.53
CA LEU A 294 7.54 -2.80 -23.23
C LEU A 294 6.43 -1.88 -22.65
N LYS A 295 5.21 -1.95 -23.20
CA LYS A 295 4.04 -1.18 -22.74
C LYS A 295 3.12 -2.03 -21.86
N GLU A 296 2.72 -1.51 -20.70
CA GLU A 296 1.65 -2.09 -19.89
C GLU A 296 0.30 -1.90 -20.61
N THR A 297 -0.47 -2.99 -20.77
CA THR A 297 -1.84 -2.92 -21.29
C THR A 297 -2.84 -2.47 -20.22
N ARG A 298 -2.56 -2.81 -18.95
CA ARG A 298 -3.28 -2.40 -17.75
C ARG A 298 -2.29 -1.83 -16.72
N GLY A 299 -1.98 -0.54 -16.84
CA GLY A 299 -0.98 0.14 -16.01
C GLY A 299 -1.28 1.62 -15.78
N GLY A 300 -0.27 2.37 -15.31
CA GLY A 300 -0.36 3.80 -15.03
C GLY A 300 0.06 4.69 -16.20
N LEU A 301 -0.70 5.77 -16.34
CA LEU A 301 -0.85 6.77 -17.41
C LEU A 301 -1.39 6.26 -18.75
N GLY A 302 -2.63 5.77 -18.73
CA GLY A 302 -3.64 6.19 -19.72
C GLY A 302 -4.60 7.18 -19.07
N LEU A 303 -4.81 8.36 -19.66
CA LEU A 303 -5.67 9.46 -19.17
C LEU A 303 -7.16 9.08 -19.19
N TRP A 304 -7.61 8.21 -18.28
CA TRP A 304 -8.98 7.67 -18.32
C TRP A 304 -10.02 8.48 -17.52
N THR A 305 -9.62 9.48 -16.73
CA THR A 305 -10.53 10.49 -16.15
C THR A 305 -9.77 11.80 -15.86
N PRO A 306 -10.44 12.98 -15.91
CA PRO A 306 -9.80 14.24 -15.55
C PRO A 306 -9.38 14.21 -14.08
N TYR A 307 -8.09 14.42 -13.85
CA TYR A 307 -7.56 14.70 -12.54
C TYR A 307 -8.27 15.93 -11.98
N PRO A 308 -8.90 15.87 -10.79
CA PRO A 308 -9.48 17.06 -10.20
C PRO A 308 -8.33 17.91 -9.67
N GLY A 309 -7.78 18.75 -10.55
CA GLY A 309 -6.73 19.71 -10.20
C GLY A 309 -7.10 20.60 -9.00
N ASN A 310 -8.38 20.65 -8.62
CA ASN A 310 -8.86 21.36 -7.45
C ASN A 310 -9.53 20.45 -6.40
N LEU A 311 -8.73 19.91 -5.47
CA LEU A 311 -9.26 19.17 -4.31
C LEU A 311 -10.09 20.02 -3.33
N LYS A 312 -10.06 21.36 -3.40
CA LYS A 312 -10.97 22.22 -2.61
C LYS A 312 -12.45 22.01 -2.97
N THR A 313 -12.72 21.36 -4.10
CA THR A 313 -14.08 20.99 -4.55
C THR A 313 -14.51 19.58 -4.10
N VAL A 314 -13.64 18.86 -3.38
CA VAL A 314 -13.95 17.55 -2.81
C VAL A 314 -14.68 17.75 -1.49
N VAL A 315 -15.95 17.32 -1.46
CA VAL A 315 -16.78 17.35 -0.25
C VAL A 315 -16.48 16.08 0.53
N LEU A 316 -15.92 16.23 1.73
CA LEU A 316 -15.73 15.13 2.67
C LEU A 316 -17.11 14.69 3.21
N PRO A 317 -17.42 13.38 3.27
CA PRO A 317 -18.64 12.94 3.91
C PRO A 317 -18.60 13.30 5.41
N PRO A 318 -19.67 13.91 5.98
CA PRO A 318 -19.78 14.13 7.41
C PRO A 318 -19.79 12.78 8.11
N THR A 319 -19.02 12.67 9.17
CA THR A 319 -18.80 11.40 9.86
C THR A 319 -18.89 11.62 11.35
N GLU A 320 -20.05 11.26 11.88
CA GLU A 320 -20.27 11.23 13.31
C GLU A 320 -19.55 10.02 13.92
N ARG A 321 -18.71 10.33 14.90
CA ARG A 321 -17.96 9.37 15.68
C ARG A 321 -18.92 8.66 16.63
N THR A 322 -19.26 7.40 16.36
CA THR A 322 -20.09 6.59 17.28
C THR A 322 -19.27 5.88 18.36
N SER A 323 -17.94 6.00 18.33
CA SER A 323 -17.04 5.43 19.33
C SER A 323 -16.76 6.42 20.48
N LYS A 324 -17.03 6.00 21.72
CA LYS A 324 -16.68 6.73 22.96
C LYS A 324 -15.17 6.71 23.30
N ALA A 325 -14.31 6.20 22.44
CA ALA A 325 -12.86 6.26 22.66
C ALA A 325 -12.27 7.51 21.99
N GLY A 326 -12.14 8.57 22.82
CA GLY A 326 -11.08 9.59 22.84
C GLY A 326 -10.61 10.21 21.54
#